data_AF-A0A957J6L6-F1
#
_entry.id   AF-A0A957J6L6-F1
#
_cell.length_a   1.000
_cell.length_b   1.000
_cell.length_c   1.000
_cell.angle_alpha   90.00
_cell.angle_beta   90.00
_cell.angle_gamma   90.00
#
_symmetry.space_group_name_H-M   'P 1'
#
loop_
_entity.id
_entity.type
_entity.pdbx_description
1 polymer ?
#
loop_
_entity_poly.entity_id
_entity_poly.type
_entity_poly.pdbx_seq_one_letter_code
_entity_poly.pdbx_strand_id
1 'polypeptide(L)'
;MKLPLDTWRRTIGYNPYHFWQQANASVPVTSACNTLVYQYAWQSLDAAGRDDVAQSIDNAHETLRQYLGYRIGEAHVSKLIQYPLQPTDQWDTLEDTGRFASVNVGEGFIKALGMATYTPVAENTAVSYSDANGDGVTDTFTITATLPSGLSYKQLLVTFSEADWLGGWDKEAAEVAPVNISIDGLNVTITGASWVLVRPIVYEGVTRQTVDPDNTGAVANLFAQTLNVYALNTSAAGQEVTTAPVVLHYERRGWDWLWNYGGFCPDSVYLENATVTGEGAAAVWNVPASGILRDPRRGEVGIVAWQQPDRVTVRYKAGTKLYEQDEAAIYAADWPDILAHLSAARLVNRICTCDSANRRLWEWQFDRARVAGANDEQYTISERNLNNPFGTRDGEIYAWQKVNQLALVRGFSI
;
A
#
# COMPACT_ATOMS: atom_id res chain seq x y z
N MET A 1 -0.41 -0.17 -3.60
CA MET A 1 -0.78 -1.58 -3.59
C MET A 1 0.06 -2.33 -2.58
N LYS A 2 -0.55 -2.52 -1.40
CA LYS A 2 -0.07 -3.39 -0.33
C LYS A 2 -0.43 -4.86 -0.66
N LEU A 3 0.14 -5.82 0.05
CA LEU A 3 -0.29 -7.22 -0.06
C LEU A 3 -1.77 -7.35 0.35
N PRO A 4 -2.68 -7.78 -0.54
CA PRO A 4 -4.08 -8.00 -0.19
C PRO A 4 -4.23 -9.09 0.87
N LEU A 5 -5.15 -8.89 1.81
CA LEU A 5 -5.40 -9.82 2.90
C LEU A 5 -5.77 -11.23 2.41
N ASP A 6 -6.50 -11.35 1.30
CA ASP A 6 -6.85 -12.67 0.75
C ASP A 6 -5.63 -13.39 0.14
N THR A 7 -4.65 -12.64 -0.40
CA THR A 7 -3.38 -13.22 -0.87
C THR A 7 -2.57 -13.74 0.31
N TRP A 8 -2.50 -12.97 1.40
CA TRP A 8 -1.88 -13.40 2.65
C TRP A 8 -2.55 -14.69 3.17
N ARG A 9 -3.88 -14.68 3.27
CA ARG A 9 -4.70 -15.82 3.70
C ARG A 9 -4.41 -17.07 2.89
N ARG A 10 -4.39 -16.95 1.56
CA ARG A 10 -4.09 -18.06 0.65
C ARG A 10 -2.70 -18.64 0.90
N THR A 11 -1.71 -17.79 1.12
CA THR A 11 -0.31 -18.19 1.36
C THR A 11 -0.19 -18.97 2.67
N ILE A 12 -0.77 -18.46 3.75
CA ILE A 12 -0.76 -19.15 5.04
C ILE A 12 -1.65 -20.41 5.03
N GLY A 13 -2.66 -20.46 4.16
CA GLY A 13 -3.53 -21.62 3.96
C GLY A 13 -4.76 -21.63 4.85
N TYR A 14 -5.33 -20.45 5.12
CA TYR A 14 -6.60 -20.33 5.84
C TYR A 14 -7.80 -20.62 4.94
N ASN A 15 -8.85 -21.17 5.55
CA ASN A 15 -10.15 -21.29 4.90
C ASN A 15 -10.67 -19.90 4.49
N PRO A 16 -11.05 -19.68 3.22
CA PRO A 16 -11.54 -18.39 2.73
C PRO A 16 -12.75 -17.86 3.50
N TYR A 17 -13.77 -18.69 3.70
CA TYR A 17 -15.02 -18.27 4.34
C TYR A 17 -14.79 -17.87 5.81
N HIS A 18 -14.10 -18.71 6.58
CA HIS A 18 -13.87 -18.42 8.01
C HIS A 18 -13.01 -17.18 8.23
N PHE A 19 -12.04 -16.92 7.34
CA PHE A 19 -11.21 -15.72 7.39
C PHE A 19 -12.03 -14.44 7.18
N TRP A 20 -13.10 -14.51 6.40
CA TRP A 20 -14.03 -13.41 6.12
C TRP A 20 -15.34 -13.47 6.93
N GLN A 21 -15.31 -14.08 8.12
CA GLN A 21 -16.45 -14.25 9.04
C GLN A 21 -17.67 -15.00 8.45
N GLN A 22 -17.46 -15.77 7.38
CA GLN A 22 -18.52 -16.53 6.74
C GLN A 22 -18.59 -17.97 7.25
N ALA A 23 -19.79 -18.42 7.58
CA ALA A 23 -20.07 -19.83 7.90
C ALA A 23 -21.57 -20.14 7.78
N ASN A 24 -21.87 -21.37 7.37
CA ASN A 24 -23.22 -21.92 7.33
C ASN A 24 -23.16 -23.47 7.37
N ALA A 25 -24.23 -24.15 6.94
CA ALA A 25 -24.25 -25.61 6.89
C ALA A 25 -23.29 -26.20 5.84
N SER A 26 -23.08 -25.49 4.72
CA SER A 26 -22.20 -25.87 3.61
C SER A 26 -20.73 -25.61 3.94
N VAL A 27 -20.45 -24.56 4.72
CA VAL A 27 -19.12 -24.23 5.25
C VAL A 27 -19.13 -24.13 6.79
N PRO A 28 -19.20 -25.27 7.49
CA PRO A 28 -19.39 -25.28 8.94
C PRO A 28 -18.10 -24.97 9.70
N VAL A 29 -18.24 -24.21 10.79
CA VAL A 29 -17.23 -24.09 11.84
C VAL A 29 -17.24 -25.38 12.65
N THR A 30 -16.22 -26.22 12.49
CA THR A 30 -16.07 -27.48 13.23
C THR A 30 -15.02 -27.35 14.34
N SER A 31 -14.93 -28.33 15.23
CA SER A 31 -13.91 -28.34 16.31
C SER A 31 -12.46 -28.30 15.80
N ALA A 32 -12.23 -28.72 14.55
CA ALA A 32 -10.94 -28.63 13.87
C ALA A 32 -10.65 -27.23 13.28
N CYS A 33 -11.66 -26.35 13.23
CA CYS A 33 -11.64 -24.99 12.71
C CYS A 33 -12.36 -24.07 13.70
N ASN A 34 -11.76 -23.90 14.89
CA ASN A 34 -12.54 -23.55 16.07
C ASN A 34 -13.12 -22.13 16.12
N THR A 35 -12.80 -21.21 15.18
CA THR A 35 -13.44 -19.89 15.16
C THR A 35 -13.45 -19.24 13.77
N LEU A 36 -14.34 -18.25 13.62
CA LEU A 36 -14.25 -17.21 12.60
C LEU A 36 -13.13 -16.21 12.94
N VAL A 37 -12.54 -15.58 11.93
CA VAL A 37 -11.58 -14.49 12.11
C VAL A 37 -12.35 -13.17 12.06
N TYR A 38 -12.30 -12.41 13.14
CA TYR A 38 -12.98 -11.12 13.21
C TYR A 38 -12.14 -9.97 12.62
N GLN A 39 -12.74 -8.79 12.40
CA GLN A 39 -12.01 -7.65 11.85
C GLN A 39 -10.96 -7.16 12.84
N TYR A 40 -11.37 -6.98 14.09
CA TYR A 40 -10.50 -6.45 15.15
C TYR A 40 -10.27 -7.47 16.27
N ALA A 41 -9.13 -7.40 16.95
CA ALA A 41 -8.81 -8.27 18.08
C ALA A 41 -9.88 -8.24 19.18
N TRP A 42 -10.41 -7.05 19.52
CA TRP A 42 -11.43 -6.88 20.58
C TRP A 42 -12.78 -7.56 20.25
N GLN A 43 -13.05 -7.84 18.97
CA GLN A 43 -14.22 -8.62 18.56
C GLN A 43 -14.04 -10.12 18.83
N SER A 44 -12.86 -10.56 19.27
CA SER A 44 -12.61 -11.92 19.73
C SER A 44 -12.08 -11.91 21.16
N LEU A 45 -12.14 -13.03 21.86
CA LEU A 45 -11.47 -13.15 23.16
C LEU A 45 -10.06 -13.67 22.88
N ASP A 46 -9.06 -12.78 22.95
CA ASP A 46 -7.62 -13.11 22.92
C ASP A 46 -7.08 -13.70 21.60
N ALA A 47 -7.62 -13.28 20.46
CA ALA A 47 -7.10 -13.65 19.13
C ALA A 47 -6.83 -12.42 18.26
N ALA A 48 -5.87 -12.56 17.35
CA ALA A 48 -5.62 -11.55 16.32
C ALA A 48 -6.78 -11.51 15.31
N GLY A 49 -7.21 -10.30 14.95
CA GLY A 49 -8.16 -10.03 13.88
C GLY A 49 -7.46 -9.75 12.54
N ARG A 50 -8.25 -9.49 11.49
CA ARG A 50 -7.74 -9.10 10.17
C ARG A 50 -6.97 -7.79 10.20
N ASP A 51 -7.35 -6.85 11.07
CA ASP A 51 -6.64 -5.59 11.24
C ASP A 51 -5.22 -5.80 11.77
N ASP A 52 -5.02 -6.71 12.74
CA ASP A 52 -3.67 -7.07 13.22
C ASP A 52 -2.81 -7.68 12.11
N VAL A 53 -3.43 -8.46 11.21
CA VAL A 53 -2.75 -8.99 10.02
C VAL A 53 -2.37 -7.87 9.06
N ALA A 54 -3.28 -6.93 8.78
CA ALA A 54 -3.02 -5.78 7.93
C ALA A 54 -1.87 -4.91 8.49
N GLN A 55 -1.89 -4.63 9.79
CA GLN A 55 -0.81 -3.92 10.47
C GLN A 55 0.52 -4.68 10.42
N SER A 56 0.50 -6.02 10.57
CA SER A 56 1.71 -6.84 10.45
C SER A 56 2.28 -6.82 9.03
N ILE A 57 1.42 -6.82 8.01
CA ILE A 57 1.81 -6.64 6.60
C ILE A 57 2.48 -5.27 6.40
N ASP A 58 1.90 -4.19 6.95
CA ASP A 58 2.49 -2.85 6.88
C ASP A 58 3.87 -2.79 7.54
N ASN A 59 4.03 -3.40 8.71
CA ASN A 59 5.31 -3.51 9.41
C ASN A 59 6.34 -4.32 8.59
N ALA A 60 5.90 -5.39 7.92
CA ALA A 60 6.76 -6.17 7.03
C ALA A 60 7.21 -5.34 5.81
N HIS A 61 6.31 -4.57 5.19
CA HIS A 61 6.65 -3.64 4.10
C HIS A 61 7.68 -2.60 4.54
N GLU A 62 7.50 -1.97 5.70
CA GLU A 62 8.42 -0.95 6.20
C GLU A 62 9.80 -1.54 6.55
N THR A 63 9.84 -2.76 7.08
CA THR A 63 11.12 -3.45 7.37
C THR A 63 11.87 -3.79 6.10
N LEU A 64 11.18 -4.34 5.09
CA LEU A 64 11.79 -4.57 3.78
C LEU A 64 12.26 -3.27 3.16
N ARG A 65 11.48 -2.19 3.27
CA ARG A 65 11.85 -0.87 2.77
C ARG A 65 13.11 -0.33 3.44
N GLN A 66 13.23 -0.43 4.76
CA GLN A 66 14.43 0.00 5.50
C GLN A 66 15.67 -0.80 5.09
N TYR A 67 15.51 -2.10 4.85
CA TYR A 67 16.62 -2.97 4.46
C TYR A 67 17.04 -2.80 2.99
N LEU A 68 16.07 -2.67 2.08
CA LEU A 68 16.30 -2.57 0.64
C LEU A 68 16.58 -1.14 0.17
N GLY A 69 16.16 -0.14 0.95
CA GLY A 69 16.17 1.27 0.56
C GLY A 69 15.03 1.67 -0.39
N TYR A 70 14.06 0.78 -0.65
CA TYR A 70 12.92 1.05 -1.50
C TYR A 70 11.69 0.21 -1.13
N ARG A 71 10.50 0.70 -1.46
CA ARG A 71 9.23 0.00 -1.19
C ARG A 71 9.00 -1.19 -2.10
N ILE A 72 8.51 -2.28 -1.53
CA ILE A 72 7.89 -3.39 -2.25
C ILE A 72 6.40 -3.09 -2.37
N GLY A 73 5.87 -3.12 -3.59
CA GLY A 73 4.53 -2.63 -3.89
C GLY A 73 4.55 -1.13 -4.18
N GLU A 74 3.81 -0.72 -5.21
CA GLU A 74 3.73 0.67 -5.61
C GLU A 74 2.88 1.47 -4.63
N ALA A 75 3.34 2.62 -4.14
CA ALA A 75 2.56 3.48 -3.26
C ALA A 75 2.77 4.95 -3.62
N HIS A 76 1.71 5.75 -3.48
CA HIS A 76 1.81 7.20 -3.55
C HIS A 76 2.23 7.73 -2.18
N VAL A 77 3.32 8.50 -2.17
CA VAL A 77 3.96 9.02 -0.96
C VAL A 77 4.01 10.53 -1.05
N SER A 78 3.70 11.19 0.06
CA SER A 78 3.91 12.62 0.26
C SER A 78 4.92 12.82 1.38
N LYS A 79 6.06 13.45 1.10
CA LYS A 79 7.13 13.63 2.07
C LYS A 79 7.54 15.09 2.17
N LEU A 80 7.54 15.64 3.38
CA LEU A 80 8.15 16.93 3.70
C LEU A 80 9.63 16.71 4.04
N ILE A 81 10.52 17.46 3.39
CA ILE A 81 11.97 17.31 3.51
C ILE A 81 12.57 18.70 3.71
N GLN A 82 13.66 18.77 4.48
CA GLN A 82 14.45 19.99 4.59
C GLN A 82 15.06 20.31 3.22
N TYR A 83 14.93 21.56 2.77
CA TYR A 83 15.58 21.97 1.54
C TYR A 83 17.11 22.04 1.76
N PRO A 84 17.93 21.57 0.81
CA PRO A 84 19.39 21.69 0.92
C PRO A 84 19.78 23.17 0.92
N LEU A 85 20.15 23.70 2.08
CA LEU A 85 20.68 25.05 2.19
C LEU A 85 22.08 25.08 1.59
N GLN A 86 22.32 26.00 0.66
CA GLN A 86 23.65 26.22 0.15
C GLN A 86 24.40 27.22 1.05
N PRO A 87 25.70 27.00 1.31
CA PRO A 87 26.48 27.82 2.23
C PRO A 87 26.76 29.25 1.72
N THR A 88 26.50 29.55 0.46
CA THR A 88 26.73 30.87 -0.13
C THR A 88 25.49 31.74 -0.08
N ASP A 89 25.67 33.05 0.13
CA ASP A 89 24.66 34.11 -0.10
C ASP A 89 24.26 34.26 -1.59
N GLN A 90 24.38 33.19 -2.39
CA GLN A 90 23.97 33.18 -3.78
C GLN A 90 22.45 33.07 -3.84
N TRP A 91 21.86 34.14 -4.35
CA TRP A 91 20.43 34.38 -4.51
C TRP A 91 19.80 33.57 -5.65
N ASP A 92 20.45 32.51 -6.11
CA ASP A 92 20.07 31.75 -7.29
C ASP A 92 19.65 30.32 -6.93
N THR A 93 18.84 29.71 -7.78
CA THR A 93 18.33 28.33 -7.62
C THR A 93 19.25 27.26 -8.19
N LEU A 94 20.40 27.72 -8.63
CA LEU A 94 21.51 26.90 -9.04
C LEU A 94 22.35 26.54 -7.80
N GLU A 95 22.78 25.29 -7.74
CA GLU A 95 23.97 24.86 -7.00
C GLU A 95 25.16 25.70 -7.40
N ASP A 96 26.14 25.85 -6.51
CA ASP A 96 27.44 26.49 -6.77
C ASP A 96 28.13 26.00 -8.06
N THR A 97 27.71 24.85 -8.59
CA THR A 97 28.16 24.24 -9.83
C THR A 97 27.35 24.60 -11.08
N GLY A 98 26.33 25.46 -10.98
CA GLY A 98 25.40 25.80 -12.06
C GLY A 98 24.34 24.72 -12.34
N ARG A 99 24.14 23.76 -11.44
CA ARG A 99 23.14 22.68 -11.55
C ARG A 99 21.89 23.05 -10.77
N PHE A 100 20.73 22.48 -11.08
CA PHE A 100 19.54 22.70 -10.25
C PHE A 100 19.71 22.02 -8.88
N ALA A 101 19.15 22.64 -7.85
CA ALA A 101 19.18 22.10 -6.49
C ALA A 101 18.40 20.78 -6.37
N SER A 102 18.98 19.84 -5.62
CA SER A 102 18.47 18.48 -5.51
C SER A 102 18.14 17.95 -4.14
N VAL A 103 17.02 17.23 -4.08
CA VAL A 103 16.41 16.77 -2.82
C VAL A 103 16.29 15.25 -2.84
N ASN A 104 16.97 14.58 -1.92
CA ASN A 104 16.87 13.14 -1.75
C ASN A 104 15.63 12.77 -0.93
N VAL A 105 14.68 12.06 -1.55
CA VAL A 105 13.45 11.60 -0.87
C VAL A 105 13.61 10.31 -0.06
N GLY A 106 14.76 9.65 -0.14
CA GLY A 106 15.07 8.41 0.59
C GLY A 106 14.33 7.18 0.05
N GLU A 107 14.05 7.14 -1.25
CA GLU A 107 13.46 5.99 -1.94
C GLU A 107 14.35 5.60 -3.12
N GLY A 108 14.68 4.32 -3.23
CA GLY A 108 15.50 3.79 -4.32
C GLY A 108 14.78 3.70 -5.67
N PHE A 109 13.44 3.64 -5.67
CA PHE A 109 12.64 3.57 -6.90
C PHE A 109 11.47 4.53 -6.88
N ILE A 110 11.55 5.57 -7.71
CA ILE A 110 10.46 6.48 -8.03
C ILE A 110 10.02 6.21 -9.46
N LYS A 111 8.72 6.01 -9.65
CA LYS A 111 8.13 5.70 -10.97
C LYS A 111 7.53 6.91 -11.65
N ALA A 112 6.90 7.78 -10.87
CA ALA A 112 6.24 8.96 -11.39
C ALA A 112 6.17 10.03 -10.30
N LEU A 113 6.19 11.28 -10.72
CA LEU A 113 5.93 12.41 -9.85
C LEU A 113 4.44 12.75 -9.88
N GLY A 114 3.91 13.17 -8.73
CA GLY A 114 2.52 13.57 -8.61
C GLY A 114 1.77 12.79 -7.54
N MET A 115 0.50 13.14 -7.40
CA MET A 115 -0.41 12.48 -6.46
C MET A 115 -1.26 11.42 -7.16
N ALA A 116 -1.82 10.50 -6.38
CA ALA A 116 -2.87 9.60 -6.85
C ALA A 116 -4.10 10.42 -7.26
N THR A 117 -4.59 10.19 -8.47
CA THR A 117 -5.89 10.68 -8.92
C THR A 117 -6.79 9.51 -9.30
N TYR A 118 -8.03 9.58 -8.85
CA TYR A 118 -9.05 8.56 -9.05
C TYR A 118 -10.12 9.10 -9.98
N THR A 119 -10.10 8.66 -11.23
CA THR A 119 -11.11 9.06 -12.22
C THR A 119 -12.18 7.97 -12.29
N PRO A 120 -13.47 8.26 -12.08
CA PRO A 120 -14.52 7.25 -12.18
C PRO A 120 -14.58 6.69 -13.60
N VAL A 121 -14.56 5.36 -13.71
CA VAL A 121 -14.77 4.63 -14.96
C VAL A 121 -16.21 4.12 -15.01
N ALA A 122 -16.65 3.48 -13.93
CA ALA A 122 -18.03 3.05 -13.74
C ALA A 122 -18.38 3.07 -12.26
N GLU A 123 -19.46 3.74 -11.89
CA GLU A 123 -19.93 3.83 -10.51
C GLU A 123 -21.23 3.05 -10.35
N ASN A 124 -21.43 2.47 -9.16
CA ASN A 124 -22.57 1.64 -8.81
C ASN A 124 -22.83 0.49 -9.80
N THR A 125 -21.75 -0.15 -10.26
CA THR A 125 -21.82 -1.28 -11.20
C THR A 125 -22.41 -2.50 -10.48
N ALA A 126 -23.51 -3.03 -11.00
CA ALA A 126 -24.19 -4.17 -10.39
C ALA A 126 -23.30 -5.42 -10.35
N VAL A 127 -23.27 -6.07 -9.19
CA VAL A 127 -22.52 -7.32 -8.96
C VAL A 127 -23.41 -8.51 -9.26
N SER A 128 -22.90 -9.43 -10.07
CA SER A 128 -23.52 -10.74 -10.30
C SER A 128 -22.76 -11.82 -9.53
N TYR A 129 -23.46 -12.58 -8.69
CA TYR A 129 -22.91 -13.71 -7.96
C TYR A 129 -23.25 -15.02 -8.67
N SER A 130 -22.29 -15.94 -8.70
CA SER A 130 -22.46 -17.28 -9.28
C SER A 130 -21.70 -18.32 -8.47
N ASP A 131 -22.23 -19.53 -8.45
CA ASP A 131 -21.49 -20.74 -8.07
C ASP A 131 -20.78 -21.26 -9.34
N ALA A 132 -19.45 -21.08 -9.39
CA ALA A 132 -18.67 -21.47 -10.56
C ALA A 132 -18.42 -22.98 -10.65
N ASN A 133 -18.57 -23.72 -9.54
CA ASN A 133 -18.13 -25.10 -9.43
C ASN A 133 -19.29 -26.10 -9.24
N GLY A 134 -20.50 -25.62 -8.94
CA GLY A 134 -21.73 -26.39 -8.79
C GLY A 134 -21.89 -27.06 -7.42
N ASP A 135 -21.14 -26.67 -6.40
CA ASP A 135 -21.21 -27.22 -5.03
C ASP A 135 -22.34 -26.62 -4.17
N GLY A 136 -23.08 -25.65 -4.71
CA GLY A 136 -24.19 -24.99 -4.05
C GLY A 136 -23.81 -23.72 -3.29
N VAL A 137 -22.52 -23.36 -3.23
CA VAL A 137 -22.05 -22.12 -2.61
C VAL A 137 -21.72 -21.10 -3.68
N THR A 138 -22.30 -19.90 -3.58
CA THR A 138 -21.94 -18.80 -4.47
C THR A 138 -20.53 -18.30 -4.14
N ASP A 139 -19.54 -18.72 -4.93
CA ASP A 139 -18.11 -18.51 -4.68
C ASP A 139 -17.47 -17.42 -5.56
N THR A 140 -18.17 -16.97 -6.61
CA THR A 140 -17.64 -16.06 -7.62
C THR A 140 -18.51 -14.83 -7.78
N PHE A 141 -17.89 -13.65 -7.92
CA PHE A 141 -18.56 -12.44 -8.35
C PHE A 141 -18.05 -11.97 -9.71
N THR A 142 -18.91 -11.30 -10.46
CA THR A 142 -18.59 -10.68 -11.75
C THR A 142 -19.20 -9.29 -11.82
N ILE A 143 -18.41 -8.32 -12.28
CA ILE A 143 -18.88 -7.01 -12.74
C ILE A 143 -18.40 -6.76 -14.16
N THR A 144 -19.20 -6.03 -14.94
CA THR A 144 -18.83 -5.59 -16.29
C THR A 144 -18.96 -4.08 -16.39
N ALA A 145 -17.94 -3.43 -16.92
CA ALA A 145 -17.91 -1.99 -17.15
C ALA A 145 -17.38 -1.68 -18.56
N THR A 146 -17.59 -0.46 -19.03
CA THR A 146 -17.01 0.03 -20.30
C THR A 146 -15.80 0.90 -20.00
N LEU A 147 -14.66 0.58 -20.61
CA LEU A 147 -13.42 1.34 -20.47
C LEU A 147 -13.36 2.50 -21.47
N PRO A 148 -13.00 3.71 -20.99
CA PRO A 148 -12.49 4.76 -21.84
C PRO A 148 -11.28 4.28 -22.66
N SER A 149 -11.18 4.71 -23.91
CA SER A 149 -10.07 4.37 -24.79
C SER A 149 -8.72 4.78 -24.19
N GLY A 150 -7.72 3.90 -24.25
CA GLY A 150 -6.34 4.19 -23.83
C GLY A 150 -6.02 3.87 -22.36
N LEU A 151 -6.98 3.35 -21.58
CA LEU A 151 -6.70 2.85 -20.22
C LEU A 151 -6.21 1.40 -20.25
N SER A 152 -5.19 1.11 -19.44
CA SER A 152 -4.70 -0.24 -19.20
C SER A 152 -5.40 -0.88 -18.00
N TYR A 153 -5.60 -2.21 -18.03
CA TYR A 153 -6.17 -2.96 -16.91
C TYR A 153 -5.40 -2.73 -15.59
N LYS A 154 -4.10 -2.44 -15.66
CA LYS A 154 -3.22 -2.21 -14.50
C LYS A 154 -3.52 -0.90 -13.75
N GLN A 155 -4.27 0.00 -14.38
CA GLN A 155 -4.66 1.27 -13.79
C GLN A 155 -6.03 1.18 -13.13
N LEU A 156 -6.71 0.03 -13.17
CA LEU A 156 -8.04 -0.10 -12.61
C LEU A 156 -7.98 -0.45 -11.13
N LEU A 157 -8.77 0.27 -10.36
CA LEU A 157 -9.02 0.04 -8.95
C LEU A 157 -10.51 -0.25 -8.76
N VAL A 158 -10.81 -1.38 -8.12
CA VAL A 158 -12.18 -1.73 -7.74
C VAL A 158 -12.35 -1.42 -6.26
N THR A 159 -13.38 -0.66 -5.92
CA THR A 159 -13.70 -0.34 -4.53
C THR A 159 -15.13 -0.70 -4.21
N PHE A 160 -15.42 -0.90 -2.93
CA PHE A 160 -16.78 -0.90 -2.43
C PHE A 160 -17.48 0.44 -2.74
N SER A 161 -18.81 0.49 -2.57
CA SER A 161 -19.54 1.76 -2.58
C SER A 161 -19.44 2.46 -1.23
N GLU A 162 -19.55 3.79 -1.20
CA GLU A 162 -19.53 4.55 0.07
C GLU A 162 -20.66 4.14 1.05
N ALA A 163 -21.73 3.51 0.55
CA ALA A 163 -22.83 2.98 1.36
C ALA A 163 -22.49 1.65 2.07
N ASP A 164 -21.34 1.03 1.75
CA ASP A 164 -20.96 -0.28 2.26
C ASP A 164 -19.94 -0.25 3.40
N TRP A 165 -19.36 0.91 3.74
CA TRP A 165 -18.39 1.06 4.83
C TRP A 165 -18.75 2.19 5.80
N LEU A 166 -18.13 2.17 6.97
CA LEU A 166 -18.23 3.26 7.94
C LEU A 166 -17.33 4.42 7.48
N GLY A 167 -17.88 5.64 7.43
CA GLY A 167 -17.18 6.81 6.88
C GLY A 167 -15.77 7.03 7.46
N GLY A 168 -14.89 7.66 6.67
CA GLY A 168 -13.49 7.91 7.04
C GLY A 168 -12.46 7.07 6.29
N TRP A 169 -12.92 6.12 5.46
CA TRP A 169 -12.07 5.36 4.55
C TRP A 169 -11.71 6.20 3.31
N ASP A 170 -10.48 6.06 2.85
CA ASP A 170 -10.10 6.48 1.51
C ASP A 170 -10.34 5.35 0.48
N LYS A 171 -10.10 5.64 -0.79
CA LYS A 171 -10.33 4.68 -1.87
C LYS A 171 -9.37 3.48 -1.83
N GLU A 172 -8.20 3.62 -1.21
CA GLU A 172 -7.24 2.51 -1.06
C GLU A 172 -7.68 1.56 0.06
N ALA A 173 -8.21 2.09 1.16
CA ALA A 173 -8.79 1.30 2.25
C ALA A 173 -10.04 0.53 1.78
N ALA A 174 -10.80 1.13 0.87
CA ALA A 174 -11.99 0.54 0.25
C ALA A 174 -11.71 -0.45 -0.89
N GLU A 175 -10.46 -0.73 -1.22
CA GLU A 175 -10.05 -1.59 -2.33
C GLU A 175 -10.55 -3.03 -2.14
N VAL A 176 -11.16 -3.59 -3.20
CA VAL A 176 -11.47 -5.01 -3.31
C VAL A 176 -10.33 -5.69 -4.05
N ALA A 177 -9.53 -6.48 -3.34
CA ALA A 177 -8.41 -7.23 -3.91
C ALA A 177 -8.24 -8.61 -3.25
N PRO A 178 -7.76 -9.62 -4.00
CA PRO A 178 -7.38 -9.60 -5.41
C PRO A 178 -8.59 -9.76 -6.36
N VAL A 179 -8.45 -9.23 -7.57
CA VAL A 179 -9.42 -9.38 -8.67
C VAL A 179 -8.72 -9.79 -9.97
N ASN A 180 -9.43 -10.54 -10.80
CA ASN A 180 -9.01 -10.88 -12.16
C ASN A 180 -9.71 -9.95 -13.14
N ILE A 181 -8.92 -9.25 -13.95
CA ILE A 181 -9.43 -8.29 -14.94
C ILE A 181 -9.16 -8.84 -16.34
N SER A 182 -10.21 -8.91 -17.15
CA SER A 182 -10.14 -9.25 -18.57
C SER A 182 -10.75 -8.12 -19.39
N ILE A 183 -10.15 -7.81 -20.54
CA ILE A 183 -10.61 -6.75 -21.45
C ILE A 183 -10.86 -7.38 -22.82
N ASP A 184 -12.06 -7.18 -23.35
CA ASP A 184 -12.42 -7.50 -24.73
C ASP A 184 -13.01 -6.26 -25.41
N GLY A 185 -12.26 -5.72 -26.38
CA GLY A 185 -12.55 -4.41 -26.97
C GLY A 185 -12.56 -3.29 -25.93
N LEU A 186 -13.73 -2.69 -25.69
CA LEU A 186 -13.95 -1.66 -24.67
C LEU A 186 -14.64 -2.21 -23.41
N ASN A 187 -15.02 -3.49 -23.38
CA ASN A 187 -15.67 -4.08 -22.23
C ASN A 187 -14.61 -4.66 -21.30
N VAL A 188 -14.67 -4.24 -20.03
CA VAL A 188 -13.88 -4.85 -18.96
C VAL A 188 -14.77 -5.74 -18.13
N THR A 189 -14.38 -7.00 -18.00
CA THR A 189 -15.01 -7.97 -17.11
C THR A 189 -14.06 -8.23 -15.96
N ILE A 190 -14.52 -7.91 -14.75
CA ILE A 190 -13.77 -8.09 -13.52
C ILE A 190 -14.44 -9.20 -12.72
N THR A 191 -13.64 -10.19 -12.34
CA THR A 191 -14.09 -11.36 -11.59
C THR A 191 -13.26 -11.53 -10.33
N GLY A 192 -13.85 -12.10 -9.29
CA GLY A 192 -13.14 -12.40 -8.05
C GLY A 192 -13.97 -13.32 -7.18
N ALA A 193 -13.45 -13.62 -5.99
CA ALA A 193 -14.15 -14.50 -5.07
C ALA A 193 -15.24 -13.75 -4.28
N SER A 194 -16.43 -14.31 -4.16
CA SER A 194 -17.55 -13.67 -3.48
C SER A 194 -17.26 -13.36 -2.00
N TRP A 195 -16.42 -14.17 -1.35
CA TRP A 195 -16.11 -14.01 0.07
C TRP A 195 -15.35 -12.73 0.40
N VAL A 196 -14.69 -12.07 -0.58
CA VAL A 196 -14.08 -10.76 -0.36
C VAL A 196 -15.08 -9.60 -0.45
N LEU A 197 -16.33 -9.86 -0.86
CA LEU A 197 -17.38 -8.85 -1.04
C LEU A 197 -18.35 -8.73 0.15
N VAL A 198 -17.98 -9.25 1.32
CA VAL A 198 -18.72 -8.93 2.56
C VAL A 198 -18.60 -7.44 2.79
N ARG A 199 -19.72 -6.75 3.02
CA ARG A 199 -19.74 -5.31 3.19
C ARG A 199 -18.98 -4.93 4.47
N PRO A 200 -18.02 -3.99 4.41
CA PRO A 200 -17.26 -3.58 5.59
C PRO A 200 -18.11 -3.17 6.80
N ILE A 201 -19.23 -2.47 6.57
CA ILE A 201 -20.17 -2.04 7.61
C ILE A 201 -20.73 -3.21 8.45
N VAL A 202 -20.79 -4.43 7.90
CA VAL A 202 -21.31 -5.61 8.58
C VAL A 202 -20.29 -6.15 9.58
N TYR A 203 -19.01 -6.22 9.20
CA TYR A 203 -17.98 -6.84 10.03
C TYR A 203 -17.19 -5.87 10.90
N GLU A 204 -17.28 -4.56 10.66
CA GLU A 204 -16.68 -3.53 11.52
C GLU A 204 -17.54 -3.16 12.72
N GLY A 205 -18.80 -3.57 12.73
CA GLY A 205 -19.73 -3.31 13.80
C GLY A 205 -19.32 -3.93 15.15
N VAL A 206 -19.95 -3.46 16.23
CA VAL A 206 -19.74 -3.98 17.58
C VAL A 206 -20.32 -5.39 17.75
N THR A 207 -21.38 -5.70 17.01
CA THR A 207 -22.08 -6.98 17.12
C THR A 207 -21.34 -8.05 16.32
N ARG A 208 -20.93 -9.14 16.98
CA ARG A 208 -20.41 -10.33 16.31
C ARG A 208 -21.54 -10.99 15.55
N GLN A 209 -21.47 -11.00 14.22
CA GLN A 209 -22.42 -11.71 13.37
C GLN A 209 -21.66 -12.65 12.44
N THR A 210 -22.12 -13.90 12.39
CA THR A 210 -21.70 -14.81 11.33
C THR A 210 -22.40 -14.40 10.04
N VAL A 211 -21.65 -14.37 8.94
CA VAL A 211 -22.18 -14.08 7.61
C VAL A 211 -22.50 -15.40 6.93
N ASP A 212 -23.73 -15.55 6.42
CA ASP A 212 -24.10 -16.73 5.64
C ASP A 212 -23.64 -16.54 4.19
N PRO A 213 -22.70 -17.34 3.66
CA PRO A 213 -22.20 -17.20 2.29
C PRO A 213 -23.23 -17.50 1.20
N ASP A 214 -24.33 -18.19 1.52
CA ASP A 214 -25.40 -18.46 0.55
C ASP A 214 -26.38 -17.28 0.46
N ASN A 215 -26.24 -16.27 1.34
CA ASN A 215 -27.12 -15.11 1.41
C ASN A 215 -26.59 -13.94 0.56
N THR A 216 -26.29 -14.23 -0.70
CA THR A 216 -25.79 -13.24 -1.69
C THR A 216 -26.90 -12.42 -2.34
N GLY A 217 -28.18 -12.77 -2.11
CA GLY A 217 -29.33 -12.01 -2.58
C GLY A 217 -29.61 -10.72 -1.78
N ALA A 218 -30.51 -9.89 -2.30
CA ALA A 218 -30.92 -8.61 -1.70
C ALA A 218 -31.50 -8.70 -0.28
N VAL A 219 -31.79 -9.91 0.21
CA VAL A 219 -32.63 -10.14 1.39
C VAL A 219 -31.85 -10.03 2.71
N ALA A 220 -30.51 -9.89 2.70
CA ALA A 220 -29.76 -9.66 3.93
C ALA A 220 -28.73 -8.52 3.91
N ASN A 221 -28.53 -7.83 2.78
CA ASN A 221 -27.58 -6.71 2.71
C ASN A 221 -26.20 -7.05 3.35
N LEU A 222 -25.73 -8.31 3.25
CA LEU A 222 -24.45 -8.73 3.83
C LEU A 222 -23.30 -8.59 2.83
N PHE A 223 -23.60 -8.79 1.55
CA PHE A 223 -22.66 -8.67 0.44
C PHE A 223 -22.94 -7.42 -0.39
N ALA A 224 -21.88 -6.84 -0.96
CA ALA A 224 -21.99 -5.65 -1.79
C ALA A 224 -22.80 -5.95 -3.06
N GLN A 225 -23.84 -5.16 -3.32
CA GLN A 225 -24.67 -5.33 -4.52
C GLN A 225 -24.16 -4.51 -5.70
N THR A 226 -23.36 -3.48 -5.41
CA THR A 226 -22.73 -2.61 -6.39
C THR A 226 -21.27 -2.37 -6.02
N LEU A 227 -20.42 -2.17 -7.02
CA LEU A 227 -19.02 -1.79 -6.86
C LEU A 227 -18.70 -0.58 -7.74
N ASN A 228 -17.66 0.15 -7.36
CA ASN A 228 -17.12 1.25 -8.14
C ASN A 228 -15.81 0.85 -8.78
N VAL A 229 -15.62 1.29 -10.02
CA VAL A 229 -14.39 1.09 -10.80
C VAL A 229 -13.79 2.46 -11.08
N TYR A 230 -12.57 2.67 -10.62
CA TYR A 230 -11.80 3.89 -10.82
C TYR A 230 -10.55 3.60 -11.66
N ALA A 231 -10.12 4.58 -12.45
CA ALA A 231 -8.79 4.63 -13.02
C ALA A 231 -7.86 5.37 -12.05
N LEU A 232 -6.89 4.66 -11.49
CA LEU A 232 -5.80 5.18 -10.67
C LEU A 232 -4.67 5.69 -11.57
N ASN A 233 -4.53 7.00 -11.62
CA ASN A 233 -3.46 7.68 -12.34
C ASN A 233 -2.54 8.44 -11.39
N THR A 234 -1.34 8.78 -11.86
CA THR A 234 -0.46 9.72 -11.15
C THR A 234 -0.50 11.03 -11.90
N SER A 235 -1.06 12.06 -11.27
CA SER A 235 -1.16 13.39 -11.89
C SER A 235 -0.04 14.28 -11.41
N ALA A 236 0.79 14.73 -12.35
CA ALA A 236 1.76 15.80 -12.14
C ALA A 236 1.14 17.20 -12.35
N ALA A 237 -0.12 17.29 -12.79
CA ALA A 237 -0.77 18.53 -13.21
C ALA A 237 -1.49 19.29 -12.07
N GLY A 238 -1.30 18.88 -10.81
CA GLY A 238 -1.90 19.58 -9.67
C GLY A 238 -1.36 21.01 -9.52
N GLN A 239 -2.25 21.98 -9.33
CA GLN A 239 -1.91 23.41 -9.23
C GLN A 239 -2.20 24.01 -7.84
N GLU A 240 -2.66 23.19 -6.89
CA GLU A 240 -2.97 23.62 -5.52
C GLU A 240 -1.99 23.05 -4.50
N VAL A 241 -1.97 23.61 -3.29
CA VAL A 241 -1.16 23.12 -2.16
C VAL A 241 -1.27 21.64 -1.92
N THR A 242 -2.50 21.18 -1.98
CA THR A 242 -2.94 19.83 -1.66
C THR A 242 -2.67 18.88 -2.81
N THR A 243 -2.56 19.39 -4.05
CA THR A 243 -2.52 18.57 -5.27
C THR A 243 -1.22 18.65 -6.06
N ALA A 244 -0.42 19.71 -5.86
CA ALA A 244 0.80 19.93 -6.61
C ALA A 244 1.82 18.82 -6.38
N PRO A 245 2.56 18.38 -7.40
CA PRO A 245 3.60 17.39 -7.23
C PRO A 245 4.69 17.84 -6.26
N VAL A 246 5.00 19.14 -6.24
CA VAL A 246 5.94 19.74 -5.30
C VAL A 246 5.47 21.06 -4.73
N VAL A 247 5.69 21.21 -3.42
CA VAL A 247 5.42 22.42 -2.64
C VAL A 247 6.72 22.89 -2.00
N LEU A 248 7.11 24.14 -2.25
CA LEU A 248 8.16 24.82 -1.49
C LEU A 248 7.55 25.56 -0.30
N HIS A 249 8.15 25.41 0.87
CA HIS A 249 7.70 26.07 2.10
C HIS A 249 8.75 27.09 2.54
N TYR A 250 8.31 28.32 2.77
CA TYR A 250 9.13 29.42 3.26
C TYR A 250 8.71 29.76 4.69
N GLU A 251 9.67 29.79 5.61
CA GLU A 251 9.50 30.28 6.96
C GLU A 251 9.93 31.73 7.06
N ARG A 252 9.23 32.49 7.91
CA ARG A 252 9.52 33.92 8.11
C ARG A 252 10.88 34.06 8.78
N ARG A 253 11.89 34.56 8.06
CA ARG A 253 13.04 35.20 8.71
C ARG A 253 12.54 36.49 9.37
N GLY A 254 12.88 36.74 10.63
CA GLY A 254 12.40 37.86 11.46
C GLY A 254 12.81 39.27 11.02
N TRP A 255 12.96 39.52 9.72
CA TRP A 255 13.40 40.78 9.14
C TRP A 255 12.19 41.69 8.89
N ASP A 256 11.51 42.06 9.97
CA ASP A 256 10.29 42.89 9.94
C ASP A 256 10.48 44.34 9.51
N TRP A 257 11.70 44.76 9.20
CA TRP A 257 12.01 46.13 8.83
C TRP A 257 12.05 46.37 7.31
N LEU A 258 11.95 45.34 6.47
CA LEU A 258 11.88 45.45 4.99
C LEU A 258 10.45 45.66 4.44
N TRP A 259 9.47 45.90 5.32
CA TRP A 259 8.04 46.08 4.98
C TRP A 259 7.73 47.17 3.95
N ASN A 260 8.67 48.08 3.67
CA ASN A 260 8.46 49.16 2.71
C ASN A 260 8.71 48.80 1.24
N TYR A 261 9.19 47.58 0.92
CA TYR A 261 9.48 47.17 -0.49
C TYR A 261 8.60 46.04 -1.05
N GLY A 262 7.43 45.80 -0.45
CA GLY A 262 6.48 44.81 -0.97
C GLY A 262 6.58 43.49 -0.23
N GLY A 263 5.57 43.23 0.60
CA GLY A 263 5.54 42.15 1.57
C GLY A 263 5.68 40.75 0.96
N PHE A 264 6.64 40.00 1.50
CA PHE A 264 6.61 38.55 1.49
C PHE A 264 5.86 38.09 2.75
N CYS A 265 4.63 37.59 2.56
CA CYS A 265 3.96 36.80 3.58
C CYS A 265 4.63 35.43 3.69
N PRO A 266 4.70 34.82 4.88
CA PRO A 266 5.12 33.43 5.04
C PRO A 266 4.05 32.51 4.49
N ASP A 267 4.09 32.23 3.19
CA ASP A 267 3.15 31.33 2.52
C ASP A 267 3.93 30.33 1.65
N SER A 268 3.38 29.12 1.54
CA SER A 268 3.92 28.05 0.68
C SER A 268 3.70 28.36 -0.81
N VAL A 269 4.66 27.96 -1.64
CA VAL A 269 4.69 28.12 -3.10
C VAL A 269 4.60 26.76 -3.76
N TYR A 270 3.97 26.68 -4.93
CA TYR A 270 3.87 25.44 -5.71
C TYR A 270 4.70 25.53 -6.98
N LEU A 271 5.17 24.37 -7.43
CA LEU A 271 5.94 24.24 -8.66
C LEU A 271 5.22 23.32 -9.63
N GLU A 272 5.10 23.79 -10.86
CA GLU A 272 4.46 23.07 -11.97
C GLU A 272 5.48 22.27 -12.79
N ASN A 273 6.75 22.67 -12.78
CA ASN A 273 7.80 22.07 -13.61
C ASN A 273 8.85 21.39 -12.76
N ALA A 274 8.83 20.07 -12.82
CA ALA A 274 9.55 19.20 -11.93
C ALA A 274 10.02 17.97 -12.69
N THR A 275 11.29 17.62 -12.58
CA THR A 275 11.84 16.47 -13.30
C THR A 275 12.44 15.47 -12.35
N VAL A 276 12.15 14.19 -12.59
CA VAL A 276 12.81 13.06 -11.92
C VAL A 276 14.02 12.73 -12.76
N THR A 277 15.22 12.88 -12.19
CA THR A 277 16.46 12.44 -12.84
C THR A 277 16.95 11.16 -12.17
N GLY A 278 17.05 10.08 -12.95
CA GLY A 278 17.58 8.78 -12.53
C GLY A 278 16.51 7.76 -12.14
N GLU A 279 16.44 6.68 -12.91
CA GLU A 279 15.86 5.42 -12.46
C GLU A 279 16.92 4.69 -11.60
N GLY A 280 16.60 4.40 -10.33
CA GLY A 280 17.31 3.35 -9.57
C GLY A 280 18.26 3.76 -8.44
N ALA A 281 18.42 5.04 -8.08
CA ALA A 281 19.03 5.42 -6.81
C ALA A 281 18.65 6.85 -6.43
N ALA A 282 18.10 7.04 -5.21
CA ALA A 282 17.90 8.33 -4.54
C ALA A 282 17.66 9.51 -5.49
N ALA A 283 16.43 9.65 -5.99
CA ALA A 283 16.14 10.66 -7.01
C ALA A 283 16.60 12.05 -6.55
N VAL A 284 17.54 12.58 -7.33
CA VAL A 284 18.05 13.95 -7.27
C VAL A 284 17.01 14.78 -8.02
N TRP A 285 16.23 15.56 -7.29
CA TRP A 285 15.23 16.44 -7.90
C TRP A 285 15.90 17.67 -8.50
N ASN A 286 15.36 18.25 -9.56
CA ASN A 286 15.81 19.56 -10.04
C ASN A 286 14.63 20.52 -9.91
N VAL A 287 14.77 21.51 -9.01
CA VAL A 287 13.77 22.54 -8.74
C VAL A 287 14.09 23.78 -9.60
N PRO A 288 13.57 23.94 -10.83
CA PRO A 288 13.58 25.26 -11.44
C PRO A 288 12.66 26.16 -10.62
N ALA A 289 13.14 27.27 -10.06
CA ALA A 289 12.28 28.26 -9.40
C ALA A 289 11.47 29.11 -10.38
N SER A 290 10.84 28.46 -11.37
CA SER A 290 9.70 29.02 -12.08
C SER A 290 8.45 28.42 -11.45
N GLY A 291 8.03 28.97 -10.31
CA GLY A 291 6.79 28.63 -9.62
C GLY A 291 5.81 29.78 -9.64
N ILE A 292 4.52 29.47 -9.61
CA ILE A 292 3.47 30.47 -9.46
C ILE A 292 3.21 30.62 -7.95
N LEU A 293 3.48 31.81 -7.37
CA LEU A 293 2.89 32.15 -6.06
C LEU A 293 1.40 32.37 -6.31
N ARG A 294 0.55 31.64 -5.60
CA ARG A 294 -0.84 32.05 -5.41
C ARG A 294 -0.97 32.57 -4.00
N ASP A 295 -0.91 33.89 -3.85
CA ASP A 295 -1.27 34.55 -2.60
C ASP A 295 -2.80 34.60 -2.53
N PRO A 296 -3.45 33.97 -1.54
CA PRO A 296 -4.92 33.98 -1.41
C PRO A 296 -5.53 35.38 -1.26
N ARG A 297 -4.71 36.42 -1.00
CA ARG A 297 -5.12 37.82 -0.91
C ARG A 297 -4.83 38.64 -2.16
N ARG A 298 -3.91 38.20 -3.04
CA ARG A 298 -3.40 39.01 -4.17
C ARG A 298 -3.48 38.34 -5.54
N GLY A 299 -3.86 37.06 -5.61
CA GLY A 299 -3.88 36.31 -6.87
C GLY A 299 -2.51 35.75 -7.25
N GLU A 300 -2.33 35.43 -8.53
CA GLU A 300 -1.06 34.91 -9.06
C GLU A 300 0.00 36.01 -9.06
N VAL A 301 1.11 35.78 -8.36
CA VAL A 301 2.29 36.64 -8.39
C VAL A 301 3.44 35.80 -8.94
N GLY A 302 4.06 36.22 -10.03
CA GLY A 302 5.32 35.59 -10.47
C GLY A 302 6.39 35.90 -9.44
N ILE A 303 6.97 34.89 -8.80
CA ILE A 303 8.10 35.13 -7.89
C ILE A 303 9.39 35.12 -8.67
N VAL A 304 10.17 36.18 -8.47
CA VAL A 304 11.62 36.07 -8.39
C VAL A 304 11.91 35.91 -6.90
N ALA A 305 11.89 34.66 -6.40
CA ALA A 305 12.13 34.40 -4.99
C ALA A 305 13.64 34.52 -4.73
N TRP A 306 14.05 35.65 -4.15
CA TRP A 306 15.44 35.86 -3.72
C TRP A 306 15.82 34.99 -2.52
N GLN A 307 14.87 34.32 -1.89
CA GLN A 307 15.13 33.46 -0.73
C GLN A 307 15.09 31.98 -1.15
N GLN A 308 16.02 31.17 -0.62
CA GLN A 308 15.92 29.72 -0.71
C GLN A 308 14.77 29.22 0.20
N PRO A 309 13.96 28.25 -0.25
CA PRO A 309 12.92 27.67 0.58
C PRO A 309 13.54 26.92 1.77
N ASP A 310 12.81 26.84 2.88
CA ASP A 310 13.27 26.13 4.08
C ASP A 310 12.96 24.64 3.97
N ARG A 311 11.79 24.29 3.43
CA ARG A 311 11.36 22.90 3.27
C ARG A 311 10.68 22.68 1.93
N VAL A 312 10.56 21.42 1.55
CA VAL A 312 9.89 20.98 0.33
C VAL A 312 9.01 19.77 0.59
N THR A 313 7.74 19.82 0.20
CA THR A 313 6.90 18.63 0.09
C THR A 313 7.02 18.06 -1.31
N VAL A 314 7.35 16.78 -1.42
CA VAL A 314 7.37 16.04 -2.69
C VAL A 314 6.32 14.93 -2.65
N ARG A 315 5.49 14.89 -3.68
CA ARG A 315 4.48 13.85 -3.91
C ARG A 315 4.88 13.00 -5.11
N TYR A 316 4.95 11.69 -4.92
CA TYR A 316 5.42 10.79 -5.95
C TYR A 316 4.86 9.38 -5.77
N LYS A 317 4.88 8.60 -6.85
CA LYS A 317 4.64 7.16 -6.86
C LYS A 317 5.98 6.44 -6.76
N ALA A 318 6.17 5.63 -5.72
CA ALA A 318 7.39 4.86 -5.49
C ALA A 318 7.13 3.37 -5.32
N GLY A 319 8.20 2.58 -5.42
CA GLY A 319 8.22 1.15 -5.15
C GLY A 319 8.13 0.26 -6.39
N THR A 320 8.44 -1.01 -6.19
CA THR A 320 8.42 -2.03 -7.25
C THR A 320 7.03 -2.64 -7.40
N LYS A 321 6.76 -3.24 -8.56
CA LYS A 321 5.54 -4.04 -8.72
C LYS A 321 5.58 -5.26 -7.79
N LEU A 322 4.41 -5.61 -7.25
CA LEU A 322 4.27 -6.71 -6.29
C LEU A 322 4.13 -8.09 -6.97
N TYR A 323 3.47 -8.16 -8.13
CA TYR A 323 3.15 -9.44 -8.80
C TYR A 323 3.78 -9.58 -10.18
N GLU A 324 4.26 -8.49 -10.77
CA GLU A 324 4.81 -8.49 -12.12
C GLU A 324 6.28 -8.17 -12.07
N GLN A 325 7.08 -8.88 -12.88
CA GLN A 325 8.47 -8.49 -13.07
C GLN A 325 8.52 -7.02 -13.49
N ASP A 326 9.30 -6.26 -12.75
CA ASP A 326 9.64 -4.91 -13.08
C ASP A 326 11.00 -4.96 -13.77
N GLU A 327 11.28 -4.12 -14.77
CA GLU A 327 12.63 -4.04 -15.34
C GLU A 327 13.66 -3.69 -14.24
N ALA A 328 13.18 -2.96 -13.22
CA ALA A 328 13.87 -2.65 -11.99
C ALA A 328 13.80 -3.74 -10.88
N ALA A 329 13.09 -4.86 -11.07
CA ALA A 329 12.95 -5.95 -10.09
C ALA A 329 12.57 -7.28 -10.79
N ILE A 330 13.60 -8.08 -11.11
CA ILE A 330 13.49 -9.34 -11.88
C ILE A 330 12.64 -10.44 -11.17
N TYR A 331 12.33 -10.27 -9.89
CA TYR A 331 11.80 -11.34 -9.03
C TYR A 331 10.46 -11.05 -8.36
N ALA A 332 9.64 -10.21 -8.98
CA ALA A 332 8.42 -9.74 -8.32
C ALA A 332 7.45 -10.86 -7.89
N ALA A 333 7.44 -12.02 -8.55
CA ALA A 333 6.55 -13.12 -8.22
C ALA A 333 6.70 -13.66 -6.78
N ASP A 334 7.88 -13.50 -6.16
CA ASP A 334 8.15 -14.04 -4.82
C ASP A 334 7.82 -13.05 -3.69
N TRP A 335 7.60 -11.76 -3.98
CA TRP A 335 7.35 -10.75 -2.94
C TRP A 335 6.10 -11.02 -2.10
N PRO A 336 4.95 -11.44 -2.65
CA PRO A 336 3.78 -11.77 -1.85
C PRO A 336 4.07 -12.86 -0.81
N ASP A 337 4.86 -13.86 -1.21
CA ASP A 337 5.25 -14.98 -0.35
C ASP A 337 6.20 -14.51 0.77
N ILE A 338 7.22 -13.70 0.42
CA ILE A 338 8.14 -13.11 1.39
C ILE A 338 7.39 -12.25 2.42
N LEU A 339 6.49 -11.38 1.95
CA LEU A 339 5.68 -10.51 2.80
C LEU A 339 4.72 -11.30 3.69
N ALA A 340 4.08 -12.34 3.16
CA ALA A 340 3.18 -13.19 3.93
C ALA A 340 3.90 -13.91 5.08
N HIS A 341 5.07 -14.50 4.80
CA HIS A 341 5.87 -15.19 5.83
C HIS A 341 6.48 -14.23 6.85
N LEU A 342 6.99 -13.08 6.41
CA LEU A 342 7.54 -12.06 7.30
C LEU A 342 6.47 -11.46 8.22
N SER A 343 5.28 -11.16 7.69
CA SER A 343 4.16 -10.65 8.49
C SER A 343 3.57 -11.72 9.41
N ALA A 344 3.48 -12.97 8.98
CA ALA A 344 3.02 -14.07 9.83
C ALA A 344 3.95 -14.29 11.04
N ALA A 345 5.26 -14.23 10.82
CA ALA A 345 6.26 -14.33 11.88
C ALA A 345 6.14 -13.21 12.92
N ARG A 346 5.69 -12.02 12.51
CA ARG A 346 5.63 -10.81 13.36
C ARG A 346 4.28 -10.55 14.00
N LEU A 347 3.27 -11.33 13.66
CA LEU A 347 1.96 -11.21 14.27
C LEU A 347 2.07 -11.43 15.79
N VAL A 348 1.63 -10.44 16.57
CA VAL A 348 1.81 -10.41 18.03
C VAL A 348 0.99 -11.53 18.69
N ASN A 349 -0.27 -11.63 18.30
CA ASN A 349 -1.20 -12.65 18.77
C ASN A 349 -1.46 -13.65 17.66
N ARG A 350 -1.80 -14.88 18.03
CA ARG A 350 -2.24 -15.86 17.03
C ARG A 350 -3.67 -15.53 16.64
N ILE A 351 -3.97 -15.70 15.37
CA ILE A 351 -5.36 -15.77 14.93
C ILE A 351 -5.91 -17.11 15.45
N CYS A 352 -7.19 -17.21 15.72
CA CYS A 352 -7.85 -18.50 15.95
C CYS A 352 -8.15 -19.16 14.59
N THR A 353 -7.74 -20.41 14.42
CA THR A 353 -7.63 -21.01 13.07
C THR A 353 -7.87 -22.51 13.09
N CYS A 354 -7.96 -23.10 11.90
CA CYS A 354 -7.95 -24.54 11.76
C CYS A 354 -6.56 -25.13 12.05
N ASP A 355 -6.49 -26.39 12.50
CA ASP A 355 -5.24 -27.05 12.89
C ASP A 355 -4.10 -26.93 11.86
N SER A 356 -4.43 -26.99 10.56
CA SER A 356 -3.46 -26.85 9.47
C SER A 356 -2.86 -25.44 9.37
N ALA A 357 -3.69 -24.40 9.45
CA ALA A 357 -3.25 -23.00 9.41
C ALA A 357 -2.53 -22.61 10.70
N ASN A 358 -2.99 -23.14 11.85
CA ASN A 358 -2.35 -22.96 13.15
C ASN A 358 -0.94 -23.52 13.15
N ARG A 359 -0.76 -24.73 12.60
CA ARG A 359 0.55 -25.36 12.48
C ARG A 359 1.48 -24.53 11.62
N ARG A 360 1.03 -24.06 10.45
CA ARG A 360 1.84 -23.19 9.57
C ARG A 360 2.19 -21.86 10.25
N LEU A 361 1.22 -21.20 10.87
CA LEU A 361 1.49 -19.94 11.58
C LEU A 361 2.47 -20.16 12.73
N TRP A 362 2.34 -21.27 13.46
CA TRP A 362 3.27 -21.66 14.52
C TRP A 362 4.68 -21.90 13.99
N GLU A 363 4.82 -22.60 12.86
CA GLU A 363 6.11 -22.83 12.20
C GLU A 363 6.79 -21.49 11.91
N TRP A 364 6.09 -20.52 11.31
CA TRP A 364 6.68 -19.22 10.95
C TRP A 364 7.00 -18.31 12.14
N GLN A 365 6.27 -18.47 13.24
CA GLN A 365 6.51 -17.73 14.49
C GLN A 365 7.58 -18.37 15.39
N PHE A 366 8.04 -19.58 15.04
CA PHE A 366 9.00 -20.29 15.87
C PHE A 366 10.34 -19.56 15.92
N ASP A 367 10.79 -19.22 17.14
CA ASP A 367 12.05 -18.52 17.37
C ASP A 367 13.22 -19.53 17.44
N ARG A 368 14.13 -19.43 16.47
CA ARG A 368 15.31 -20.30 16.37
C ARG A 368 16.47 -19.89 17.28
N ALA A 369 16.42 -18.71 17.90
CA ALA A 369 17.44 -18.27 18.85
C ALA A 369 17.23 -18.83 20.26
N ARG A 370 16.12 -19.52 20.51
CA ARG A 370 15.84 -20.10 21.83
C ARG A 370 16.87 -21.17 22.17
N VAL A 371 17.73 -20.85 23.14
CA VAL A 371 18.61 -21.84 23.76
C VAL A 371 17.75 -22.74 24.64
N ALA A 372 17.62 -24.00 24.23
CA ALA A 372 16.87 -25.03 24.93
C ALA A 372 17.30 -25.16 26.41
N GLY A 373 16.32 -25.27 27.30
CA GLY A 373 16.54 -25.80 28.65
C GLY A 373 16.90 -27.28 28.64
N ALA A 374 17.20 -27.87 29.80
CA ALA A 374 17.40 -29.32 29.91
C ALA A 374 16.12 -30.05 29.42
N ASN A 375 16.22 -30.77 28.31
CA ASN A 375 15.16 -31.51 27.59
C ASN A 375 14.37 -30.75 26.51
N ASP A 376 14.71 -29.50 26.18
CA ASP A 376 14.14 -28.83 25.00
C ASP A 376 14.92 -29.21 23.72
N GLU A 377 14.26 -29.22 22.57
CA GLU A 377 14.90 -29.49 21.27
C GLU A 377 15.91 -28.40 20.91
N GLN A 378 17.16 -28.78 20.63
CA GLN A 378 18.19 -27.88 20.13
C GLN A 378 18.27 -27.96 18.60
N TYR A 379 18.15 -26.81 17.95
CA TYR A 379 18.29 -26.70 16.51
C TYR A 379 19.65 -26.08 16.17
N THR A 380 20.43 -26.75 15.31
CA THR A 380 21.65 -26.17 14.76
C THR A 380 21.27 -25.17 13.67
N ILE A 381 21.32 -23.87 13.99
CA ILE A 381 21.13 -22.79 13.03
C ILE A 381 22.45 -22.06 12.79
N SER A 382 22.70 -21.63 11.55
CA SER A 382 23.91 -20.88 11.22
C SER A 382 23.93 -19.53 11.93
N GLU A 383 25.11 -19.11 12.41
CA GLU A 383 25.30 -17.79 13.03
C GLU A 383 24.90 -16.66 12.08
N ARG A 384 25.10 -16.84 10.77
CA ARG A 384 24.66 -15.91 9.74
C ARG A 384 23.15 -15.70 9.74
N ASN A 385 22.37 -16.76 9.97
CA ASN A 385 20.91 -16.65 10.09
C ASN A 385 20.50 -16.05 11.43
N LEU A 386 21.23 -16.27 12.51
CA LEU A 386 20.91 -15.65 13.81
C LEU A 386 21.18 -14.14 13.80
N ASN A 387 22.23 -13.70 13.10
CA ASN A 387 22.62 -12.30 12.99
C ASN A 387 21.91 -11.56 11.83
N ASN A 388 20.77 -12.06 11.36
CA ASN A 388 20.03 -11.39 10.29
C ASN A 388 19.26 -10.16 10.83
N PRO A 389 19.04 -9.12 10.01
CA PRO A 389 18.42 -7.87 10.46
C PRO A 389 16.90 -7.95 10.62
N PHE A 390 16.24 -9.02 10.16
CA PHE A 390 14.78 -9.16 10.26
C PHE A 390 14.33 -9.76 11.59
N GLY A 391 15.17 -10.61 12.19
CA GLY A 391 14.93 -11.26 13.48
C GLY A 391 15.13 -12.78 13.41
N THR A 392 14.88 -13.50 14.51
CA THR A 392 15.29 -14.90 14.68
C THR A 392 14.16 -15.91 14.47
N ARG A 393 12.96 -15.44 14.10
CA ARG A 393 11.82 -16.32 13.80
C ARG A 393 11.96 -16.92 12.41
N ASP A 394 11.40 -18.11 12.20
CA ASP A 394 11.53 -18.84 10.92
C ASP A 394 11.06 -18.03 9.70
N GLY A 395 9.93 -17.32 9.80
CA GLY A 395 9.47 -16.47 8.70
C GLY A 395 10.36 -15.25 8.44
N GLU A 396 11.04 -14.73 9.46
CA GLU A 396 12.02 -13.62 9.33
C GLU A 396 13.30 -14.11 8.64
N ILE A 397 13.82 -15.27 9.07
CA ILE A 397 14.99 -15.91 8.47
C ILE A 397 14.69 -16.28 7.01
N TYR A 398 13.53 -16.88 6.74
CA TYR A 398 13.09 -17.22 5.38
C TYR A 398 13.05 -15.99 4.48
N ALA A 399 12.38 -14.92 4.92
CA ALA A 399 12.27 -13.68 4.17
C ALA A 399 13.65 -13.09 3.86
N TRP A 400 14.55 -13.04 4.85
CA TRP A 400 15.91 -12.52 4.65
C TRP A 400 16.74 -13.36 3.68
N GLN A 401 16.66 -14.69 3.78
CA GLN A 401 17.35 -15.59 2.85
C GLN A 401 16.86 -15.40 1.42
N LYS A 402 15.54 -15.32 1.23
CA LYS A 402 14.93 -15.04 -0.07
C LYS A 402 15.40 -13.71 -0.62
N VAL A 403 15.30 -12.63 0.17
CA VAL A 403 15.77 -11.30 -0.25
C VAL A 403 17.24 -11.32 -0.68
N ASN A 404 18.13 -11.98 0.07
CA ASN A 404 19.54 -12.10 -0.32
C ASN A 404 19.75 -12.89 -1.60
N GLN A 405 18.98 -13.97 -1.79
CA GLN A 405 19.02 -14.74 -3.03
C GLN A 405 18.64 -13.84 -4.22
N LEU A 406 17.62 -12.99 -4.06
CA LEU A 406 17.22 -12.03 -5.10
C LEU A 406 18.27 -10.94 -5.33
N ALA A 407 18.93 -10.46 -4.26
CA ALA A 407 19.96 -9.43 -4.34
C ALA A 407 21.27 -9.93 -4.99
N LEU A 408 21.71 -11.16 -4.68
CA LEU A 408 22.95 -11.72 -5.19
C LEU A 408 22.97 -11.90 -6.72
N VAL A 409 21.80 -12.06 -7.35
CA VAL A 409 21.73 -12.18 -8.82
C VAL A 409 22.05 -10.85 -9.53
N ARG A 410 22.00 -9.69 -8.83
CA ARG A 410 22.45 -8.41 -9.40
C ARG A 410 23.97 -8.25 -9.47
N GLY A 411 24.76 -9.08 -8.78
CA GLY A 411 26.21 -8.95 -8.69
C GLY A 411 26.99 -9.21 -9.99
N PHE A 412 26.32 -9.58 -11.10
CA PHE A 412 26.95 -9.91 -12.39
C PHE A 412 26.53 -8.98 -13.55
N SER A 413 25.90 -7.85 -13.28
CA SER A 413 25.59 -6.83 -14.28
C SER A 413 26.27 -5.52 -13.90
N ILE A 414 27.53 -5.34 -14.34
CA ILE A 414 28.22 -4.04 -14.41
C ILE A 414 28.42 -3.72 -15.89
#